data_AF-A0A5M3Z985-F1
#
_entry.id   AF-A0A5M3Z985-F1
#
_cell.length_a   1.000
_cell.length_b   1.000
_cell.length_c   1.000
_cell.angle_alpha   90.00
_cell.angle_beta   90.00
_cell.angle_gamma   90.00
#
_symmetry.space_group_name_H-M   'P 1'
#
loop_
_entity.id
_entity.type
_entity.pdbx_description
1 polymer ?
#
loop_
_entity_poly.entity_id
_entity_poly.type
_entity_poly.pdbx_seq_one_letter_code
_entity_poly.pdbx_strand_id
1 'polypeptide(L)'
;MWIKLDYKRRNVQDSVTRIHRLVESTPHRFLTRGDLQKVGIRAERRYLSPGNYIAFNPCFFTPRPPDFASRPRADSERTENSAVDKIGENESGKTDTEVAGRPGPRYPSILGKHHGDRLDKIVPGSFAMRNFTCLSDKGATTKGKWKEDPTLDLFDVSSSNWCAAVCMEDPTYRYPHAIIDVMTDTDVVSLDLSAGEVKAIMRTMKTRMGISYYRDHVTLPLLVISYLGPDYGRIIHAHHDGSRMVVQHSSLFNLREPTNNHIELFLRYYCSEPARASQGLWFNK
;
A
#
# COMPACT_ATOMS: atom_id res chain seq x y z
N MET A 1 31.80 5.13 7.17
CA MET A 1 30.34 5.29 7.34
C MET A 1 29.56 4.40 6.35
N TRP A 2 29.85 4.48 5.04
CA TRP A 2 29.25 3.66 3.97
C TRP A 2 29.24 2.14 4.20
N ILE A 3 30.37 1.53 4.60
CA ILE A 3 30.47 0.08 4.86
C ILE A 3 29.45 -0.40 5.92
N LYS A 4 29.17 0.40 6.96
CA LYS A 4 28.20 0.06 8.00
C LYS A 4 26.75 0.17 7.50
N LEU A 5 26.47 1.07 6.55
CA LEU A 5 25.15 1.25 5.96
C LEU A 5 24.78 0.07 5.05
N ASP A 6 25.71 -0.30 4.15
CA ASP A 6 25.53 -1.44 3.26
C ASP A 6 25.37 -2.74 4.05
N TYR A 7 26.04 -2.86 5.19
CA TYR A 7 25.86 -4.00 6.09
C TYR A 7 24.46 -4.04 6.71
N LYS A 8 23.98 -2.93 7.28
CA LYS A 8 22.62 -2.86 7.85
C LYS A 8 21.54 -3.18 6.81
N ARG A 9 21.63 -2.57 5.62
CA ARG A 9 20.66 -2.81 4.54
C ARG A 9 20.69 -4.27 4.07
N ARG A 10 21.87 -4.86 3.87
CA ARG A 10 22.00 -6.28 3.53
C ARG A 10 21.34 -7.18 4.56
N ASN A 11 21.57 -6.94 5.85
CA ASN A 11 20.93 -7.74 6.92
C ASN A 11 19.39 -7.65 6.86
N VAL A 12 18.86 -6.45 6.60
CA VAL A 12 17.40 -6.27 6.44
C VAL A 12 16.90 -7.00 5.20
N GLN A 13 17.61 -6.91 4.07
CA GLN A 13 17.24 -7.59 2.83
C GLN A 13 17.28 -9.13 2.97
N ASP A 14 18.30 -9.66 3.64
CA ASP A 14 18.44 -11.09 3.94
C ASP A 14 17.32 -11.57 4.87
N SER A 15 16.99 -10.78 5.89
CA SER A 15 15.86 -11.03 6.79
C SER A 15 14.55 -11.06 6.02
N VAL A 16 14.24 -10.04 5.21
CA VAL A 16 13.03 -9.98 4.36
C VAL A 16 12.95 -11.20 3.42
N THR A 17 14.08 -11.58 2.80
CA THR A 17 14.15 -12.74 1.89
C THR A 17 13.86 -14.05 2.63
N ARG A 18 14.41 -14.23 3.84
CA ARG A 18 14.15 -15.40 4.68
C ARG A 18 12.69 -15.46 5.11
N ILE A 19 12.14 -14.36 5.63
CA ILE A 19 10.76 -14.28 6.10
C ILE A 19 9.79 -14.57 4.95
N HIS A 20 10.04 -13.99 3.77
CA HIS A 20 9.26 -14.26 2.56
C HIS A 20 9.18 -15.77 2.27
N ARG A 21 10.33 -16.47 2.21
CA ARG A 21 10.35 -17.92 1.95
C ARG A 21 9.52 -18.71 2.96
N LEU A 22 9.59 -18.35 4.24
CA LEU A 22 8.83 -19.03 5.30
C LEU A 22 7.32 -18.76 5.17
N VAL A 23 6.93 -17.50 4.91
CA VAL A 23 5.53 -17.12 4.70
C VAL A 23 4.92 -17.84 3.49
N GLU A 24 5.66 -17.96 2.39
CA GLU A 24 5.20 -18.68 1.20
C GLU A 24 4.91 -20.17 1.47
N SER A 25 5.62 -20.78 2.41
CA SER A 25 5.40 -22.18 2.82
C SER A 25 4.26 -22.37 3.83
N THR A 26 3.58 -21.29 4.25
CA THR A 26 2.58 -21.38 5.32
C THR A 26 1.23 -21.87 4.78
N PRO A 27 0.66 -22.97 5.31
CA PRO A 27 -0.54 -23.60 4.74
C PRO A 27 -1.86 -22.97 5.21
N HIS A 28 -1.83 -22.12 6.23
CA HIS A 28 -3.04 -21.60 6.87
C HIS A 28 -3.58 -20.37 6.16
N ARG A 29 -4.90 -20.28 5.99
CA ARG A 29 -5.59 -19.11 5.42
C ARG A 29 -5.47 -17.86 6.30
N PHE A 30 -5.44 -18.05 7.62
CA PHE A 30 -5.24 -16.99 8.62
C PHE A 30 -4.09 -17.38 9.54
N LEU A 31 -3.30 -16.39 9.94
CA LEU A 31 -2.05 -16.59 10.67
C LEU A 31 -2.20 -16.09 12.10
N THR A 32 -2.02 -16.99 13.06
CA THR A 32 -2.02 -16.61 14.47
C THR A 32 -0.80 -15.76 14.80
N ARG A 33 -0.83 -15.06 15.92
CA ARG A 33 0.35 -14.36 16.45
C ARG A 33 1.56 -15.29 16.59
N GLY A 34 1.34 -16.54 16.99
CA GLY A 34 2.40 -17.54 17.14
C GLY A 34 3.04 -17.90 15.80
N ASP A 35 2.24 -18.08 14.76
CA ASP A 35 2.75 -18.40 13.41
C ASP A 35 3.61 -17.26 12.86
N LEU A 36 3.14 -16.03 13.04
CA LEU A 36 3.88 -14.83 12.64
C LEU A 36 5.19 -14.68 13.41
N GLN A 37 5.18 -14.92 14.72
CA GLN A 37 6.39 -14.86 15.53
C GLN A 37 7.44 -15.90 15.12
N LYS A 38 7.02 -17.14 14.81
CA LYS A 38 7.92 -18.21 14.34
C LYS A 38 8.67 -17.83 13.07
N VAL A 39 8.04 -17.07 12.18
CA VAL A 39 8.68 -16.61 10.93
C VAL A 39 9.39 -15.26 11.06
N GLY A 40 9.40 -14.63 12.23
CA GLY A 40 10.09 -13.35 12.47
C GLY A 40 9.24 -12.09 12.22
N ILE A 41 7.91 -12.22 12.25
CA ILE A 41 6.95 -11.11 12.14
C ILE A 41 6.38 -10.79 13.52
N ARG A 42 6.49 -9.53 13.95
CA ARG A 42 5.77 -8.99 15.10
C ARG A 42 4.50 -8.31 14.63
N ALA A 43 3.37 -9.00 14.81
CA ALA A 43 2.05 -8.44 14.55
C ALA A 43 1.45 -7.77 15.79
N GLU A 44 0.89 -6.57 15.60
CA GLU A 44 0.28 -5.78 16.67
C GLU A 44 -1.02 -5.12 16.20
N ARG A 45 -2.10 -5.32 16.95
CA ARG A 45 -3.33 -4.56 16.71
C ARG A 45 -3.19 -3.14 17.24
N ARG A 46 -3.66 -2.17 16.46
CA ARG A 46 -3.74 -0.75 16.81
C ARG A 46 -5.19 -0.29 16.75
N TYR A 47 -5.52 0.67 17.60
CA TYR A 47 -6.88 1.19 17.76
C TYR A 47 -6.99 2.59 17.17
N LEU A 48 -8.23 3.01 16.91
CA LEU A 48 -8.53 4.39 16.57
C LEU A 48 -8.21 5.29 17.76
N SER A 49 -7.45 6.35 17.49
CA SER A 49 -7.26 7.47 18.40
C SER A 49 -8.47 8.42 18.33
N PRO A 50 -8.66 9.32 19.32
CA PRO A 50 -9.75 10.29 19.33
C PRO A 50 -9.85 11.17 18.08
N GLY A 51 -8.76 11.32 17.31
CA GLY A 51 -8.75 12.05 16.04
C GLY A 51 -9.26 11.27 14.83
N ASN A 52 -9.83 10.07 15.02
CA ASN A 52 -10.23 9.15 13.94
C ASN A 52 -9.06 8.77 13.02
N TYR A 53 -7.92 8.47 13.63
CA TYR A 53 -6.73 7.91 12.98
C TYR A 53 -6.26 6.67 13.73
N ILE A 54 -5.69 5.70 13.02
CA ILE A 54 -5.11 4.51 13.65
C ILE A 54 -3.76 4.89 14.28
N ALA A 55 -3.60 4.55 15.57
CA ALA A 55 -2.41 4.90 16.35
C ALA A 55 -1.21 3.98 16.05
N PHE A 56 -0.69 4.03 14.82
CA PHE A 56 0.55 3.36 14.42
C PHE A 56 1.76 3.98 15.11
N ASN A 57 2.74 3.15 15.48
CA ASN A 57 3.98 3.60 16.13
C ASN A 57 5.18 2.73 15.70
N PRO A 58 6.19 3.31 15.03
CA PRO A 58 6.21 4.66 14.47
C PRO A 58 5.12 4.83 13.40
N CYS A 59 4.75 6.08 13.11
CA CYS A 59 3.82 6.41 12.03
C CYS A 59 4.61 6.84 10.80
N PHE A 60 4.47 6.09 9.69
CA PHE A 60 5.12 6.39 8.41
C PHE A 60 4.17 7.08 7.41
N PHE A 61 2.87 7.07 7.64
CA PHE A 61 1.88 7.65 6.73
C PHE A 61 1.01 8.64 7.48
N THR A 62 0.96 9.89 7.02
CA THR A 62 0.06 10.92 7.54
C THR A 62 -1.21 10.90 6.69
N PRO A 63 -2.30 10.24 7.15
CA PRO A 63 -3.58 10.26 6.45
C PRO A 63 -4.13 11.67 6.35
N ARG A 64 -4.95 11.91 5.32
CA ARG A 64 -5.62 13.20 5.13
C ARG A 64 -6.63 13.46 6.27
N PRO A 65 -6.95 14.73 6.58
CA PRO A 65 -8.00 15.06 7.55
C PRO A 65 -9.41 14.68 7.06
N PRO A 66 -10.44 14.64 7.94
CA PRO A 66 -11.81 14.30 7.55
C PRO A 66 -12.42 15.17 6.44
N ASP A 67 -11.98 16.43 6.28
CA ASP A 67 -12.47 17.38 5.28
C ASP A 67 -11.59 17.47 4.02
N PHE A 68 -10.73 16.48 3.79
CA PHE A 68 -9.66 16.55 2.80
C PHE A 68 -10.12 16.82 1.38
N ALA A 69 -11.33 16.41 1.00
CA ALA A 69 -11.86 16.59 -0.34
C ALA A 69 -11.95 18.06 -0.75
N SER A 70 -12.04 18.98 0.21
CA SER A 70 -12.04 20.43 -0.01
C SER A 70 -10.63 21.04 -0.13
N ARG A 71 -9.58 20.27 0.17
CA ARG A 71 -8.19 20.74 0.27
C ARG A 71 -7.28 19.88 -0.59
N PRO A 72 -7.16 20.16 -1.91
CA PRO A 72 -6.13 19.51 -2.74
C PRO A 72 -4.72 19.86 -2.24
N ARG A 73 -3.72 19.09 -2.66
CA ARG A 73 -2.30 19.44 -2.44
C ARG A 73 -2.01 20.79 -3.09
N ALA A 74 -1.12 21.58 -2.47
CA ALA A 74 -0.70 22.86 -3.01
C ALA A 74 0.01 22.66 -4.37
N ASP A 75 -0.27 23.53 -5.35
CA ASP A 75 0.24 23.44 -6.72
C ASP A 75 1.78 23.40 -6.81
N SER A 76 2.50 23.90 -5.80
CA SER A 76 3.96 23.86 -5.74
C SER A 76 4.56 22.46 -5.57
N GLU A 77 3.75 21.44 -5.30
CA GLU A 77 4.18 20.03 -5.23
C GLU A 77 3.67 19.18 -6.41
N ARG A 78 3.03 19.80 -7.41
CA ARG A 78 2.76 19.14 -8.69
C ARG A 78 4.08 19.01 -9.43
N THR A 79 4.74 17.86 -9.26
CA THR A 79 5.88 17.49 -10.11
C THR A 79 5.41 17.56 -11.57
N GLU A 80 6.02 18.45 -12.35
CA GLU A 80 5.85 18.58 -13.79
C GLU A 80 6.25 17.26 -14.48
N ASN A 81 5.36 16.28 -14.49
CA ASN A 81 5.53 15.05 -15.23
C ASN A 81 4.91 15.22 -16.62
N SER A 82 5.57 15.98 -17.48
CA SER A 82 5.34 15.98 -18.93
C SER A 82 6.66 16.16 -19.69
N ALA A 83 7.59 15.22 -19.50
CA ALA A 83 8.82 15.21 -20.31
C ALA A 83 9.42 13.81 -20.55
N VAL A 84 8.74 12.71 -20.18
CA VAL A 84 9.26 11.34 -20.40
C VAL A 84 8.33 10.48 -21.26
N ASP A 85 7.35 11.07 -21.93
CA ASP A 85 6.53 10.40 -22.95
C ASP A 85 7.05 10.71 -24.37
N LYS A 86 8.35 10.52 -24.59
CA LYS A 86 8.90 10.35 -25.94
C LYS A 86 10.01 9.32 -25.87
N ILE A 87 9.65 8.05 -26.06
CA ILE A 87 10.32 7.06 -26.91
C ILE A 87 9.44 5.80 -26.91
N GLY A 88 8.80 5.52 -28.05
CA GLY A 88 8.44 4.17 -28.47
C GLY A 88 7.01 3.67 -28.23
N GLU A 89 5.98 4.40 -28.66
CA GLU A 89 4.69 3.76 -29.01
C GLU A 89 4.80 3.25 -30.45
N ASN A 90 4.88 1.93 -30.63
CA ASN A 90 4.50 1.29 -31.88
C ASN A 90 3.08 0.75 -31.71
N GLU A 91 2.23 1.21 -32.61
CA GLU A 91 0.79 0.98 -32.72
C GLU A 91 0.44 -0.49 -32.98
N SER A 92 -0.65 -0.95 -32.36
CA SER A 92 -1.61 -1.82 -33.05
C SER A 92 -2.99 -1.51 -32.49
N GLY A 93 -3.86 -0.97 -33.34
CA GLY A 93 -5.04 -0.22 -32.95
C GLY A 93 -6.23 -1.07 -32.50
N LYS A 94 -7.16 -0.36 -31.85
CA LYS A 94 -8.61 -0.44 -32.12
C LYS A 94 -9.22 0.90 -31.70
N THR A 95 -9.83 1.53 -32.69
CA THR A 95 -10.63 2.74 -32.62
C THR A 95 -11.84 2.53 -31.73
N ASP A 96 -12.07 3.44 -30.78
CA ASP A 96 -13.41 3.86 -30.41
C ASP A 96 -13.38 5.37 -30.12
N THR A 97 -14.24 6.07 -30.85
CA THR A 97 -14.42 7.52 -30.78
C THR A 97 -15.26 7.81 -29.54
N GLU A 98 -14.64 7.93 -28.37
CA GLU A 98 -15.33 8.42 -27.17
C GLU A 98 -15.35 9.95 -27.17
N VAL A 99 -16.56 10.49 -27.23
CA VAL A 99 -16.93 11.87 -26.88
C VAL A 99 -16.17 12.27 -25.62
N ALA A 100 -15.44 13.38 -25.67
CA ALA A 100 -14.68 13.95 -24.56
C ALA A 100 -15.60 14.41 -23.41
N GLY A 101 -16.18 13.44 -22.70
CA GLY A 101 -16.78 13.64 -21.39
C GLY A 101 -15.67 13.96 -20.39
N ARG A 102 -15.91 14.91 -19.49
CA ARG A 102 -15.01 15.14 -18.35
C ARG A 102 -14.79 13.78 -17.65
N PRO A 103 -13.55 13.33 -17.43
CA PRO A 103 -13.34 12.08 -16.73
C PRO A 103 -13.93 12.23 -15.32
N GLY A 104 -14.90 11.37 -15.00
CA GLY A 104 -15.53 11.31 -13.68
C GLY A 104 -14.53 11.01 -12.56
N PRO A 105 -14.99 10.95 -11.30
CA PRO A 105 -14.11 10.76 -10.17
C PRO A 105 -13.34 9.44 -10.29
N ARG A 106 -12.03 9.46 -10.00
CA ARG A 106 -11.18 8.26 -10.06
C ARG A 106 -10.84 7.76 -8.66
N TYR A 107 -11.45 6.64 -8.30
CA TYR A 107 -11.27 5.93 -7.03
C TYR A 107 -10.23 4.82 -7.12
N PRO A 108 -9.72 4.30 -5.98
CA PRO A 108 -9.13 2.98 -5.95
C PRO A 108 -10.10 1.95 -6.53
N SER A 109 -9.60 1.04 -7.38
CA SER A 109 -10.42 0.13 -8.17
C SER A 109 -11.37 -0.71 -7.32
N ILE A 110 -10.89 -1.24 -6.19
CA ILE A 110 -11.69 -2.05 -5.26
C ILE A 110 -12.81 -1.23 -4.62
N LEU A 111 -12.50 -0.03 -4.09
CA LEU A 111 -13.52 0.83 -3.49
C LEU A 111 -14.54 1.28 -4.54
N GLY A 112 -14.10 1.70 -5.73
CA GLY A 112 -14.99 2.11 -6.80
C GLY A 112 -15.94 0.99 -7.22
N LYS A 113 -15.42 -0.24 -7.37
CA LYS A 113 -16.20 -1.41 -7.77
C LYS A 113 -17.30 -1.77 -6.77
N HIS A 114 -17.02 -1.71 -5.47
CA HIS A 114 -17.94 -2.19 -4.44
C HIS A 114 -18.74 -1.09 -3.74
N HIS A 115 -18.27 0.16 -3.80
CA HIS A 115 -18.79 1.26 -2.98
C HIS A 115 -18.90 2.61 -3.73
N GLY A 116 -18.93 2.60 -5.07
CA GLY A 116 -19.01 3.80 -5.93
C GLY A 116 -20.04 4.84 -5.48
N ASP A 117 -21.31 4.42 -5.33
CA ASP A 117 -22.42 5.31 -4.94
C ASP A 117 -22.20 6.06 -3.61
N ARG A 118 -21.39 5.49 -2.71
CA ARG A 118 -21.04 6.12 -1.43
C ARG A 118 -19.87 7.07 -1.60
N LEU A 119 -18.89 6.71 -2.41
CA LEU A 119 -17.74 7.56 -2.70
C LEU A 119 -18.18 8.87 -3.36
N ASP A 120 -19.15 8.80 -4.27
CA ASP A 120 -19.75 9.97 -4.94
C ASP A 120 -20.41 10.96 -3.96
N LYS A 121 -20.78 10.50 -2.75
CA LYS A 121 -21.33 11.34 -1.67
C LYS A 121 -20.24 11.90 -0.76
N ILE A 122 -19.05 11.26 -0.72
CA ILE A 122 -17.94 11.63 0.15
C ILE A 122 -17.04 12.68 -0.53
N VAL A 123 -16.81 12.54 -1.84
CA VAL A 123 -15.89 13.41 -2.59
C VAL A 123 -16.58 14.04 -3.80
N PRO A 124 -16.13 15.23 -4.25
CA PRO A 124 -16.75 15.88 -5.42
C PRO A 124 -16.50 15.09 -6.70
N GLY A 125 -17.36 15.27 -7.71
CA GLY A 125 -17.23 14.59 -9.01
C GLY A 125 -15.94 14.90 -9.80
N SER A 126 -15.16 15.90 -9.39
CA SER A 126 -13.82 16.21 -9.94
C SER A 126 -12.68 15.50 -9.20
N PHE A 127 -12.98 14.62 -8.24
CA PHE A 127 -11.99 13.96 -7.41
C PHE A 127 -11.04 13.09 -8.24
N ALA A 128 -9.73 13.27 -8.01
CA ALA A 128 -8.71 12.39 -8.54
C ALA A 128 -7.60 12.20 -7.50
N MET A 129 -7.28 10.95 -7.14
CA MET A 129 -6.30 10.64 -6.08
C MET A 129 -4.96 11.39 -6.23
N ARG A 130 -4.47 11.55 -7.47
CA ARG A 130 -3.23 12.30 -7.78
C ARG A 130 -3.20 13.75 -7.26
N ASN A 131 -4.36 14.34 -7.00
CA ASN A 131 -4.46 15.70 -6.44
C ASN A 131 -4.27 15.72 -4.92
N PHE A 132 -4.26 14.56 -4.26
CA PHE A 132 -4.31 14.44 -2.80
C PHE A 132 -3.16 13.64 -2.19
N THR A 133 -2.34 12.94 -2.99
CA THR A 133 -1.10 12.28 -2.55
C THR A 133 0.06 12.53 -3.52
N CYS A 134 1.30 12.38 -3.06
CA CYS A 134 2.50 12.35 -3.92
C CYS A 134 2.77 10.98 -4.56
N LEU A 135 2.04 9.95 -4.15
CA LEU A 135 2.21 8.60 -4.66
C LEU A 135 1.39 8.39 -5.93
N SER A 136 1.89 7.54 -6.81
CA SER A 136 1.21 7.19 -8.07
C SER A 136 1.47 5.73 -8.41
N ASP A 137 0.57 5.17 -9.21
CA ASP A 137 0.75 3.87 -9.86
C ASP A 137 1.85 3.87 -10.94
N LYS A 138 2.59 4.98 -11.11
CA LYS A 138 3.76 5.10 -12.01
C LYS A 138 5.10 4.97 -11.25
N GLY A 139 5.07 4.32 -10.10
CA GLY A 139 6.21 4.07 -9.23
C GLY A 139 7.25 3.10 -9.79
N ALA A 140 8.15 2.67 -8.90
CA ALA A 140 9.26 1.79 -9.25
C ALA A 140 8.79 0.44 -9.77
N THR A 141 7.66 -0.05 -9.24
CA THR A 141 7.07 -1.34 -9.60
C THR A 141 6.37 -1.35 -10.95
N THR A 142 6.14 -0.18 -11.58
CA THR A 142 5.37 -0.09 -12.84
C THR A 142 6.19 0.40 -14.04
N LYS A 143 7.32 1.09 -13.82
CA LYS A 143 8.24 1.54 -14.89
C LYS A 143 9.25 0.49 -15.38
N GLY A 144 9.34 -0.65 -14.72
CA GLY A 144 10.22 -1.75 -15.11
C GLY A 144 9.65 -3.04 -14.55
N LYS A 145 8.57 -3.52 -15.19
CA LYS A 145 7.78 -4.70 -14.83
C LYS A 145 8.65 -5.67 -14.04
N TRP A 146 8.16 -6.05 -12.84
CA TRP A 146 8.60 -7.18 -12.04
C TRP A 146 9.42 -8.13 -12.91
N LYS A 147 10.69 -8.39 -12.57
CA LYS A 147 11.35 -9.55 -13.17
C LYS A 147 10.37 -10.70 -13.00
N GLU A 148 9.97 -11.30 -14.10
CA GLU A 148 8.98 -12.37 -14.12
C GLU A 148 9.45 -13.45 -13.15
N ASP A 149 8.84 -13.45 -11.96
CA ASP A 149 9.12 -14.34 -10.85
C ASP A 149 7.75 -14.71 -10.30
N PRO A 150 7.22 -15.88 -10.66
CA PRO A 150 5.91 -16.34 -10.21
C PRO A 150 5.79 -16.41 -8.67
N THR A 151 6.93 -16.44 -7.94
CA THR A 151 6.93 -16.39 -6.46
C THR A 151 6.68 -14.99 -5.91
N LEU A 152 6.72 -13.98 -6.77
CA LEU A 152 6.56 -12.57 -6.45
C LEU A 152 5.25 -11.99 -6.98
N ASP A 153 4.49 -12.72 -7.79
CA ASP A 153 3.19 -12.26 -8.29
C ASP A 153 2.33 -11.69 -7.15
N LEU A 154 1.68 -10.55 -7.34
CA LEU A 154 0.80 -10.01 -6.30
C LEU A 154 -0.61 -10.62 -6.38
N PHE A 155 -0.68 -11.92 -6.61
CA PHE A 155 -1.92 -12.67 -6.52
C PHE A 155 -1.63 -14.15 -6.21
N ASP A 156 -2.64 -14.84 -5.69
CA ASP A 156 -2.62 -16.27 -5.40
C ASP A 156 -4.05 -16.79 -5.54
N VAL A 157 -4.36 -17.36 -6.71
CA VAL A 157 -5.69 -17.90 -7.03
C VAL A 157 -5.88 -19.30 -6.41
N SER A 158 -4.80 -20.00 -6.05
CA SER A 158 -4.85 -21.43 -5.72
C SER A 158 -5.01 -21.74 -4.23
N SER A 159 -4.48 -20.91 -3.32
CA SER A 159 -4.42 -21.26 -1.89
C SER A 159 -5.10 -20.26 -0.95
N SER A 160 -5.13 -18.97 -1.29
CA SER A 160 -5.67 -17.92 -0.41
C SER A 160 -6.59 -16.92 -1.12
N ASN A 161 -6.85 -17.13 -2.42
CA ASN A 161 -7.69 -16.34 -3.31
C ASN A 161 -7.57 -14.83 -3.07
N TRP A 162 -6.34 -14.32 -3.16
CA TRP A 162 -6.07 -12.90 -2.96
C TRP A 162 -5.36 -12.29 -4.18
N CYS A 163 -5.51 -10.99 -4.34
CA CYS A 163 -4.75 -10.18 -5.29
C CYS A 163 -4.48 -8.79 -4.74
N ALA A 164 -3.36 -8.19 -5.11
CA ALA A 164 -3.14 -6.76 -5.01
C ALA A 164 -3.47 -6.14 -6.37
N ALA A 165 -4.41 -5.20 -6.40
CA ALA A 165 -4.84 -4.56 -7.62
C ALA A 165 -3.94 -3.38 -7.99
N VAL A 166 -3.36 -2.69 -7.00
CA VAL A 166 -2.52 -1.50 -7.21
C VAL A 166 -1.36 -1.43 -6.21
N CYS A 167 -0.19 -0.96 -6.68
CA CYS A 167 0.92 -0.49 -5.85
C CYS A 167 1.25 0.96 -6.23
N MET A 168 1.03 1.89 -5.30
CA MET A 168 1.34 3.32 -5.48
C MET A 168 2.64 3.66 -4.75
N GLU A 169 3.55 4.33 -5.44
CA GLU A 169 4.83 4.79 -4.87
C GLU A 169 5.18 6.20 -5.36
N ASP A 170 6.22 6.78 -4.77
CA ASP A 170 6.78 8.04 -5.25
C ASP A 170 7.56 7.81 -6.55
N PRO A 171 7.13 8.42 -7.69
CA PRO A 171 7.79 8.22 -8.98
C PRO A 171 9.22 8.81 -9.03
N THR A 172 9.61 9.60 -8.04
CA THR A 172 10.94 10.21 -7.90
C THR A 172 11.88 9.45 -6.96
N TYR A 173 11.38 8.39 -6.30
CA TYR A 173 12.13 7.60 -5.30
C TYR A 173 12.61 8.39 -4.07
N ARG A 174 12.17 9.65 -3.90
CA ARG A 174 12.54 10.49 -2.76
C ARG A 174 11.97 9.94 -1.46
N TYR A 175 10.77 9.39 -1.52
CA TYR A 175 10.10 8.77 -0.39
C TYR A 175 9.98 7.26 -0.60
N PRO A 176 10.55 6.43 0.30
CA PRO A 176 10.52 4.97 0.17
C PRO A 176 9.18 4.40 0.65
N HIS A 177 8.07 5.07 0.34
CA HIS A 177 6.73 4.68 0.78
C HIS A 177 6.01 3.99 -0.35
N ALA A 178 5.26 2.96 0.01
CA ALA A 178 4.31 2.35 -0.89
C ALA A 178 2.96 2.22 -0.21
N ILE A 179 1.90 2.38 -0.99
CA ILE A 179 0.55 1.97 -0.62
C ILE A 179 0.16 0.86 -1.58
N ILE A 180 -0.19 -0.30 -1.05
CA ILE A 180 -0.79 -1.38 -1.83
C ILE A 180 -2.24 -1.57 -1.42
N ASP A 181 -3.08 -1.92 -2.37
CA ASP A 181 -4.41 -2.45 -2.07
C ASP A 181 -4.40 -3.97 -2.20
N VAL A 182 -5.17 -4.65 -1.35
CA VAL A 182 -5.23 -6.11 -1.35
C VAL A 182 -6.67 -6.53 -1.18
N MET A 183 -7.16 -7.35 -2.10
CA MET A 183 -8.42 -8.07 -1.95
C MET A 183 -8.11 -9.51 -1.56
N THR A 184 -8.72 -10.00 -0.49
CA THR A 184 -8.83 -11.43 -0.19
C THR A 184 -10.28 -11.83 -0.39
N ASP A 185 -10.55 -12.74 -1.30
CA ASP A 185 -11.89 -13.30 -1.50
C ASP A 185 -12.19 -14.27 -0.36
N THR A 186 -12.93 -13.78 0.64
CA THR A 186 -13.30 -14.52 1.84
C THR A 186 -14.64 -14.06 2.37
N ASP A 187 -15.47 -15.02 2.73
CA ASP A 187 -16.70 -14.88 3.51
C ASP A 187 -16.42 -14.95 5.02
N VAL A 188 -15.29 -15.54 5.41
CA VAL A 188 -14.86 -15.64 6.81
C VAL A 188 -14.24 -14.34 7.30
N VAL A 189 -14.83 -13.79 8.35
CA VAL A 189 -14.34 -12.60 9.06
C VAL A 189 -13.46 -13.05 10.22
N SER A 190 -12.14 -13.00 10.04
CA SER A 190 -11.17 -13.29 11.11
C SER A 190 -10.51 -12.04 11.65
N LEU A 191 -10.35 -11.99 12.96
CA LEU A 191 -9.62 -10.95 13.68
C LEU A 191 -8.10 -11.02 13.46
N ASP A 192 -7.59 -12.17 13.04
CA ASP A 192 -6.19 -12.39 12.69
C ASP A 192 -5.88 -11.86 11.27
N LEU A 193 -4.60 -11.79 10.92
CA LEU A 193 -4.16 -11.44 9.57
C LEU A 193 -4.35 -12.64 8.64
N SER A 194 -4.80 -12.41 7.41
CA SER A 194 -4.85 -13.44 6.38
C SER A 194 -3.45 -13.75 5.86
N ALA A 195 -3.24 -14.97 5.37
CA ALA A 195 -2.01 -15.30 4.67
C ALA A 195 -1.85 -14.46 3.41
N GLY A 196 -2.95 -14.07 2.74
CA GLY A 196 -2.91 -13.16 1.60
C GLY A 196 -2.38 -11.77 1.95
N GLU A 197 -2.83 -11.18 3.06
CA GLU A 197 -2.29 -9.91 3.57
C GLU A 197 -0.79 -9.99 3.83
N VAL A 198 -0.33 -11.07 4.47
CA VAL A 198 1.08 -11.23 4.83
C VAL A 198 1.95 -11.55 3.61
N LYS A 199 1.48 -12.41 2.69
CA LYS A 199 2.17 -12.68 1.42
C LYS A 199 2.29 -11.41 0.57
N ALA A 200 1.23 -10.62 0.44
CA ALA A 200 1.25 -9.35 -0.29
C ALA A 200 2.31 -8.38 0.29
N ILE A 201 2.35 -8.25 1.63
CA ILE A 201 3.38 -7.46 2.32
C ILE A 201 4.78 -7.98 1.99
N MET A 202 5.02 -9.29 2.15
CA MET A 202 6.36 -9.85 2.00
C MET A 202 6.86 -9.86 0.56
N ARG A 203 6.00 -10.18 -0.42
CA ARG A 203 6.33 -10.10 -1.85
C ARG A 203 6.67 -8.66 -2.24
N THR A 204 5.85 -7.70 -1.82
CA THR A 204 6.11 -6.26 -2.07
C THR A 204 7.42 -5.80 -1.42
N MET A 205 7.66 -6.16 -0.16
CA MET A 205 8.90 -5.79 0.55
C MET A 205 10.14 -6.40 -0.12
N LYS A 206 10.10 -7.69 -0.48
CA LYS A 206 11.20 -8.39 -1.16
C LYS A 206 11.53 -7.70 -2.49
N THR A 207 10.51 -7.40 -3.30
CA THR A 207 10.68 -6.69 -4.57
C THR A 207 11.31 -5.32 -4.37
N ARG A 208 10.75 -4.48 -3.49
CA ARG A 208 11.23 -3.11 -3.27
C ARG A 208 12.65 -3.07 -2.70
N MET A 209 13.02 -4.02 -1.83
CA MET A 209 14.40 -4.14 -1.33
C MET A 209 15.41 -4.46 -2.43
N GLY A 210 14.98 -5.12 -3.53
CA GLY A 210 15.83 -5.41 -4.68
C GLY A 210 16.08 -4.21 -5.61
N ILE A 211 15.35 -3.10 -5.45
CA ILE A 211 15.44 -1.94 -6.35
C ILE A 211 16.62 -1.05 -5.95
N SER A 212 17.53 -0.81 -6.90
CA SER A 212 18.76 -0.05 -6.68
C SER A 212 18.52 1.41 -6.28
N TYR A 213 17.43 2.02 -6.76
CA TYR A 213 17.04 3.39 -6.38
C TYR A 213 16.70 3.52 -4.88
N TYR A 214 16.33 2.42 -4.22
CA TYR A 214 16.08 2.41 -2.77
C TYR A 214 17.30 2.04 -1.93
N ARG A 215 18.51 1.97 -2.53
CA ARG A 215 19.73 1.54 -1.83
C ARG A 215 20.09 2.40 -0.61
N ASP A 216 19.73 3.67 -0.65
CA ASP A 216 20.05 4.63 0.41
C ASP A 216 19.03 4.60 1.57
N HIS A 217 17.98 3.79 1.45
CA HIS A 217 16.94 3.63 2.47
C HIS A 217 17.07 2.27 3.16
N VAL A 218 17.15 2.23 4.49
CA VAL A 218 17.12 0.96 5.24
C VAL A 218 15.70 0.50 5.51
N THR A 219 14.78 1.46 5.70
CA THR A 219 13.37 1.20 5.99
C THR A 219 12.53 1.61 4.79
N LEU A 220 11.71 0.68 4.28
CA LEU A 220 10.80 0.90 3.16
C LEU A 220 9.34 0.69 3.60
N PRO A 221 8.69 1.64 4.27
CA PRO A 221 7.35 1.42 4.81
C PRO A 221 6.31 1.12 3.74
N LEU A 222 5.34 0.32 4.16
CA LEU A 222 4.23 -0.13 3.34
C LEU A 222 2.93 0.07 4.11
N LEU A 223 2.00 0.74 3.47
CA LEU A 223 0.61 0.81 3.90
C LEU A 223 -0.18 -0.18 3.04
N VAL A 224 -0.96 -1.06 3.65
CA VAL A 224 -1.86 -1.97 2.96
C VAL A 224 -3.29 -1.57 3.28
N ILE A 225 -4.07 -1.31 2.24
CA ILE A 225 -5.50 -1.19 2.35
C ILE A 225 -6.08 -2.57 1.99
N SER A 226 -6.45 -3.32 3.03
CA SER A 226 -6.88 -4.71 2.91
C SER A 226 -8.39 -4.82 2.93
N TYR A 227 -8.93 -5.57 1.97
CA TYR A 227 -10.34 -5.91 1.82
C TYR A 227 -10.51 -7.40 2.01
N LEU A 228 -11.38 -7.79 2.93
CA LEU A 228 -11.77 -9.17 3.20
C LEU A 228 -13.20 -9.33 2.68
N GLY A 229 -13.32 -9.79 1.44
CA GLY A 229 -14.57 -9.72 0.69
C GLY A 229 -15.02 -8.27 0.42
N PRO A 230 -16.30 -8.07 0.03
CA PRO A 230 -16.82 -6.74 -0.30
C PRO A 230 -17.11 -5.86 0.93
N ASP A 231 -17.37 -6.49 2.07
CA ASP A 231 -18.02 -5.84 3.21
C ASP A 231 -17.07 -5.49 4.36
N TYR A 232 -15.86 -6.07 4.39
CA TYR A 232 -14.92 -5.83 5.47
C TYR A 232 -13.57 -5.37 4.95
N GLY A 233 -12.89 -4.56 5.75
CA GLY A 233 -11.51 -4.21 5.48
C GLY A 233 -10.76 -3.80 6.73
N ARG A 234 -9.44 -3.69 6.60
CA ARG A 234 -8.56 -3.13 7.62
C ARG A 234 -7.40 -2.39 6.98
N ILE A 235 -6.78 -1.50 7.73
CA ILE A 235 -5.58 -0.78 7.30
C ILE A 235 -4.39 -1.37 8.04
N ILE A 236 -3.36 -1.73 7.30
CA ILE A 236 -2.14 -2.37 7.82
C ILE A 236 -0.96 -1.49 7.50
N HIS A 237 -0.05 -1.40 8.46
CA HIS A 237 1.17 -0.63 8.40
C HIS A 237 2.35 -1.57 8.66
N ALA A 238 3.23 -1.70 7.68
CA ALA A 238 4.29 -2.69 7.69
C ALA A 238 5.66 -2.03 7.43
N HIS A 239 6.66 -2.42 8.22
CA HIS A 239 8.05 -2.00 8.04
C HIS A 239 9.00 -3.00 8.69
N HIS A 240 10.28 -2.98 8.31
CA HIS A 240 11.33 -3.69 9.03
C HIS A 240 12.04 -2.72 9.98
N ASP A 241 12.15 -3.07 11.27
CA ASP A 241 12.76 -2.20 12.31
C ASP A 241 14.29 -2.37 12.44
N GLY A 242 14.88 -3.18 11.57
CA GLY A 242 16.31 -3.56 11.59
C GLY A 242 16.56 -4.91 12.25
N SER A 243 15.63 -5.40 13.07
CA SER A 243 15.69 -6.71 13.70
C SER A 243 14.63 -7.67 13.17
N ARG A 244 13.39 -7.20 13.05
CA ARG A 244 12.23 -8.02 12.67
C ARG A 244 11.30 -7.27 11.74
N MET A 245 10.43 -8.02 11.09
CA MET A 245 9.32 -7.43 10.35
C MET A 245 8.22 -7.03 11.34
N VAL A 246 7.79 -5.77 11.30
CA VAL A 246 6.73 -5.23 12.16
C VAL A 246 5.50 -5.00 11.31
N VAL A 247 4.38 -5.61 11.72
CA VAL A 247 3.09 -5.49 11.03
C VAL A 247 2.06 -4.99 12.04
N GLN A 248 1.65 -3.74 11.91
CA GLN A 248 0.62 -3.14 12.74
C GLN A 248 -0.67 -3.06 11.95
N HIS A 249 -1.82 -3.37 12.54
CA HIS A 249 -3.08 -3.33 11.81
C HIS A 249 -4.22 -2.80 12.66
N SER A 250 -5.21 -2.17 12.02
CA SER A 250 -6.46 -1.79 12.69
C SER A 250 -7.29 -3.01 13.08
N SER A 251 -8.36 -2.78 13.84
CA SER A 251 -9.53 -3.67 13.83
C SER A 251 -10.12 -3.77 12.42
N LEU A 252 -10.98 -4.78 12.22
CA LEU A 252 -11.80 -4.87 11.03
C LEU A 252 -12.92 -3.83 11.06
N PHE A 253 -13.11 -3.19 9.92
CA PHE A 253 -14.17 -2.23 9.69
C PHE A 253 -15.23 -2.85 8.78
N ASN A 254 -16.49 -2.70 9.16
CA ASN A 254 -17.60 -2.96 8.26
C ASN A 254 -17.70 -1.78 7.28
N LEU A 255 -17.46 -2.08 6.00
CA LEU A 255 -17.53 -1.17 4.87
C LEU A 255 -18.90 -1.15 4.22
N ARG A 256 -19.81 -2.09 4.53
CA ARG A 256 -21.20 -2.08 4.05
C ARG A 256 -22.06 -1.08 4.81
N GLU A 257 -21.80 -0.91 6.11
CA GLU A 257 -22.65 -0.11 6.98
C GLU A 257 -22.61 1.40 6.61
N PRO A 258 -23.75 2.01 6.22
CA PRO A 258 -23.78 3.39 5.72
C PRO A 258 -23.49 4.45 6.77
N THR A 259 -23.80 4.15 8.04
CA THR A 259 -23.68 5.07 9.18
C THR A 259 -22.23 5.29 9.60
N ASN A 260 -21.33 4.39 9.20
CA ASN A 260 -19.92 4.45 9.55
C ASN A 260 -19.09 5.07 8.41
N ASN A 261 -18.41 6.18 8.70
CA ASN A 261 -17.47 6.86 7.79
C ASN A 261 -16.17 6.05 7.53
N HIS A 262 -16.20 4.72 7.60
CA HIS A 262 -15.03 3.88 7.37
C HIS A 262 -14.51 3.97 5.94
N ILE A 263 -15.39 4.17 4.96
CA ILE A 263 -14.96 4.38 3.55
C ILE A 263 -14.14 5.67 3.42
N GLU A 264 -14.60 6.74 4.07
CA GLU A 264 -13.86 8.02 4.13
C GLU A 264 -12.49 7.81 4.81
N LEU A 265 -12.43 7.05 5.90
CA LEU A 265 -11.18 6.68 6.56
C LEU A 265 -10.22 5.98 5.59
N PHE A 266 -10.68 5.02 4.79
CA PHE A 266 -9.84 4.30 3.83
C PHE A 266 -9.31 5.24 2.75
N LEU A 267 -10.18 6.11 2.20
CA LEU A 267 -9.76 7.14 1.24
C LEU A 267 -8.70 8.08 1.81
N ARG A 268 -8.84 8.51 3.06
CA ARG A 268 -7.87 9.38 3.74
C ARG A 268 -6.50 8.72 3.87
N TYR A 269 -6.46 7.40 4.05
CA TYR A 269 -5.22 6.62 4.08
C TYR A 269 -4.64 6.36 2.69
N TYR A 270 -5.47 6.11 1.66
CA TYR A 270 -5.02 6.07 0.26
C TYR A 270 -4.36 7.38 -0.17
N CYS A 271 -4.93 8.50 0.27
CA CYS A 271 -4.42 9.84 -0.02
C CYS A 271 -3.36 10.30 0.99
N SER A 272 -2.80 9.40 1.81
CA SER A 272 -1.83 9.79 2.82
C SER A 272 -0.53 10.32 2.21
N GLU A 273 0.16 11.14 3.00
CA GLU A 273 1.49 11.65 2.69
C GLU A 273 2.56 10.93 3.51
N PRO A 274 3.79 10.87 3.00
CA PRO A 274 4.96 10.51 3.77
C PRO A 274 5.07 11.27 5.10
N ALA A 275 5.08 10.56 6.23
CA ALA A 275 5.12 11.20 7.53
C ALA A 275 6.48 11.91 7.76
N ARG A 276 6.43 13.22 8.01
CA ARG A 276 7.65 14.01 8.25
C ARG A 276 8.34 13.64 9.57
N ALA A 277 7.59 13.25 10.59
CA ALA A 277 8.13 12.91 11.92
C ALA A 277 9.07 11.69 11.89
N SER A 278 8.87 10.79 10.94
CA SER A 278 9.74 9.63 10.72
C SER A 278 10.94 9.97 9.84
N GLN A 279 11.19 11.26 9.50
CA GLN A 279 12.29 11.69 8.61
C GLN A 279 13.68 11.19 9.01
N GLY A 280 13.97 11.15 10.31
CA GLY A 280 15.20 10.58 10.85
C GLY A 280 15.26 9.04 10.86
N LEU A 281 14.17 8.34 10.53
CA LEU A 281 14.10 6.88 10.40
C LEU A 281 14.29 6.42 8.94
N TRP A 282 13.98 7.24 7.92
CA TRP A 282 14.23 6.89 6.51
C TRP A 282 15.61 7.30 6.01
N PHE A 283 16.14 8.38 6.58
CA PHE A 283 17.47 8.91 6.30
C PHE A 283 18.25 8.89 7.61
N ASN A 284 19.50 8.41 7.59
CA ASN A 284 20.35 8.46 8.78
C ASN A 284 20.54 9.92 9.21
N LYS A 285 20.18 10.25 10.44
CA LYS A 285 21.02 11.12 11.25
C LYS A 285 22.02 10.23 12.00
#